data_AF-A0A955S4C9-F1
#
_entry.id   AF-A0A955S4C9-F1
#
_cell.length_a   1.000
_cell.length_b   1.000
_cell.length_c   1.000
_cell.angle_alpha   90.00
_cell.angle_beta   90.00
_cell.angle_gamma   90.00
#
_symmetry.space_group_name_H-M   'P 1'
#
loop_
_entity.id
_entity.type
_entity.pdbx_description
1 polymer ?
#
loop_
_entity_poly.entity_id
_entity_poly.type
_entity_poly.pdbx_seq_one_letter_code
_entity_poly.pdbx_strand_id
1 'polypeptide(L)'
;MKKFKNHTLQEYLDVLSKKVPAPGGGSAAALTGAAGAALLSMAANYSLGKGSSKRVETALKKNLERSEKIRKRLVELIDLDAEAYLALVAARKKSEKEKQAALKKARAVPKEIAKQCYNAVQLAPLLVKEGNPYLISDVQSACEMLKAAFQAAMANVEANS
;
A
#
# COMPACT_ATOMS: atom_id res chain seq x y z
N MET A 1 14.96 -15.98 5.54
CA MET A 1 14.13 -15.12 6.40
C MET A 1 12.68 -15.25 5.95
N LYS A 2 11.73 -15.32 6.89
CA LYS A 2 10.30 -15.25 6.57
C LYS A 2 10.02 -13.88 5.93
N LYS A 3 9.16 -13.84 4.91
CA LYS A 3 8.72 -12.58 4.28
C LYS A 3 7.94 -11.76 5.30
N PHE A 4 8.16 -10.45 5.36
CA PHE A 4 7.50 -9.53 6.28
C PHE A 4 5.98 -9.57 6.12
N LYS A 5 5.46 -9.73 4.90
CA LYS A 5 4.02 -9.86 4.67
C LYS A 5 3.36 -11.08 5.34
N ASN A 6 4.17 -12.07 5.72
CA ASN A 6 3.69 -13.28 6.42
C ASN A 6 3.90 -13.19 7.93
N HIS A 7 4.52 -12.12 8.44
CA HIS A 7 4.63 -11.90 9.88
C HIS A 7 3.25 -11.63 10.47
N THR A 8 3.06 -12.01 11.74
CA THR A 8 1.97 -11.41 12.51
C THR A 8 2.23 -9.90 12.61
N LEU A 9 1.18 -9.10 12.88
CA LEU A 9 1.36 -7.66 13.09
C LEU A 9 2.35 -7.38 14.23
N GLN A 10 2.30 -8.17 15.30
CA GLN A 10 3.25 -8.08 16.42
C GLN A 10 4.68 -8.35 15.96
N GLU A 11 4.91 -9.45 15.25
CA GLU A 11 6.24 -9.81 14.71
C GLU A 11 6.79 -8.71 13.78
N TYR A 12 5.95 -8.10 12.94
CA TYR A 12 6.37 -7.02 12.04
C TYR A 12 6.76 -5.77 12.83
N LEU A 13 5.92 -5.32 13.76
CA LEU A 13 6.14 -4.11 14.56
C LEU A 13 7.37 -4.25 15.48
N ASP A 14 7.57 -5.44 16.06
CA ASP A 14 8.75 -5.75 16.87
C ASP A 14 10.05 -5.68 16.06
N VAL A 15 10.03 -6.04 14.77
CA VAL A 15 11.21 -5.94 13.92
C VAL A 15 11.39 -4.51 13.40
N LEU A 16 10.31 -3.82 13.04
CA LEU A 16 10.32 -2.42 12.59
C LEU A 16 10.94 -1.47 13.64
N SER A 17 10.72 -1.75 14.93
CA SER A 17 11.24 -0.92 16.04
C SER A 17 12.70 -1.21 16.40
N LYS A 18 13.31 -2.26 15.84
CA LYS A 18 14.69 -2.66 16.17
C LYS A 18 15.73 -1.87 15.39
N LYS A 19 16.97 -1.88 15.89
CA LYS A 19 18.17 -1.34 15.21
C LYS A 19 18.62 -2.25 14.06
N VAL A 20 17.76 -2.44 13.06
CA VAL A 20 18.00 -3.21 11.84
C VAL A 20 17.73 -2.34 10.61
N PRO A 21 18.39 -2.58 9.47
CA PRO A 21 18.22 -1.74 8.28
C PRO A 21 16.86 -1.88 7.60
N ALA A 22 16.12 -2.97 7.81
CA ALA A 22 14.80 -3.19 7.24
C ALA A 22 13.96 -4.12 8.15
N PRO A 23 12.61 -3.99 8.18
CA PRO A 23 11.79 -3.08 7.38
C PRO A 23 11.90 -1.63 7.89
N GLY A 24 11.50 -0.66 7.05
CA GLY A 24 11.57 0.76 7.36
C GLY A 24 10.29 1.50 6.96
N GLY A 25 10.39 2.84 6.83
CA GLY A 25 9.24 3.70 6.55
C GLY A 25 8.49 3.38 5.25
N GLY A 26 9.18 3.01 4.17
CA GLY A 26 8.53 2.61 2.91
C GLY A 26 7.70 1.33 3.07
N SER A 27 8.26 0.30 3.70
CA SER A 27 7.57 -0.93 4.06
C SER A 27 6.34 -0.67 4.93
N ALA A 28 6.46 0.21 5.94
CA ALA A 28 5.34 0.61 6.79
C ALA A 28 4.27 1.38 6.00
N ALA A 29 4.66 2.25 5.06
CA ALA A 29 3.73 2.93 4.16
C ALA A 29 2.95 1.94 3.28
N ALA A 30 3.61 0.90 2.77
CA ALA A 30 2.96 -0.17 2.01
C ALA A 30 1.92 -0.92 2.85
N LEU A 31 2.25 -1.25 4.11
CA LEU A 31 1.33 -1.88 5.06
C LEU A 31 0.09 -0.99 5.33
N THR A 32 0.30 0.28 5.63
CA THR A 32 -0.78 1.25 5.86
C THR A 32 -1.67 1.41 4.63
N GLY A 33 -1.07 1.50 3.43
CA GLY A 33 -1.82 1.56 2.18
C GLY A 33 -2.62 0.28 1.92
N ALA A 34 -2.05 -0.89 2.20
CA ALA A 34 -2.73 -2.18 2.06
C ALA A 34 -3.96 -2.25 2.97
N ALA A 35 -3.85 -1.78 4.21
CA ALA A 35 -4.98 -1.72 5.14
C ALA A 35 -6.08 -0.74 4.65
N GLY A 36 -5.70 0.44 4.13
CA GLY A 36 -6.67 1.35 3.49
C GLY A 36 -7.39 0.71 2.29
N ALA A 37 -6.66 0.05 1.39
CA ALA A 37 -7.26 -0.67 0.27
C ALA A 37 -8.14 -1.85 0.71
N ALA A 38 -7.82 -2.50 1.84
CA ALA A 38 -8.64 -3.54 2.44
C ALA A 38 -9.99 -3.01 2.94
N LEU A 39 -10.01 -1.82 3.55
CA LEU A 39 -11.26 -1.16 3.97
C LEU A 39 -12.15 -0.82 2.76
N LEU A 40 -11.57 -0.35 1.65
CA LEU A 40 -12.33 -0.15 0.41
C LEU A 40 -12.90 -1.47 -0.14
N SER A 41 -12.12 -2.55 -0.09
CA SER A 41 -12.56 -3.88 -0.52
C SER A 41 -13.69 -4.40 0.38
N MET A 42 -13.60 -4.17 1.69
CA MET A 42 -14.65 -4.50 2.66
C MET A 42 -15.94 -3.73 2.35
N ALA A 43 -15.86 -2.40 2.19
CA ALA A 43 -17.01 -1.56 1.86
C ALA A 43 -17.67 -2.01 0.53
N ALA A 44 -16.88 -2.33 -0.49
CA ALA A 44 -17.40 -2.87 -1.75
C ALA A 44 -18.14 -4.19 -1.55
N ASN A 45 -17.57 -5.15 -0.80
CA ASN A 45 -18.22 -6.42 -0.49
C ASN A 45 -19.57 -6.23 0.24
N TYR A 46 -19.62 -5.37 1.25
CA TYR A 46 -20.85 -5.08 2.01
C TYR A 46 -21.93 -4.35 1.19
N SER A 47 -21.57 -3.85 0.01
CA SER A 47 -22.45 -3.13 -0.92
C SER A 47 -23.00 -4.01 -2.05
N LEU A 48 -22.31 -5.11 -2.39
CA LEU A 48 -22.76 -6.05 -3.41
C LEU A 48 -24.10 -6.70 -3.01
N GLY A 49 -24.96 -6.95 -4.01
CA GLY A 49 -26.31 -7.47 -3.80
C GLY A 49 -27.31 -6.48 -3.20
N LYS A 50 -26.85 -5.28 -2.82
CA LYS A 50 -27.69 -4.17 -2.32
C LYS A 50 -27.80 -3.03 -3.34
N GLY A 51 -27.17 -3.17 -4.50
CA GLY A 51 -27.16 -2.14 -5.53
C GLY A 51 -28.55 -1.82 -6.07
N SER A 52 -28.84 -0.54 -6.26
CA SER A 52 -30.10 -0.01 -6.80
C SER A 52 -30.37 -0.41 -8.26
N SER A 53 -29.33 -0.86 -8.99
CA SER A 53 -29.44 -1.27 -10.39
C SER A 53 -28.32 -2.24 -10.81
N LYS A 54 -28.53 -2.97 -11.91
CA LYS A 54 -27.50 -3.81 -12.55
C LYS A 54 -26.23 -3.03 -12.91
N ARG A 55 -26.36 -1.75 -13.28
CA ARG A 55 -25.23 -0.87 -13.61
C ARG A 55 -24.39 -0.58 -12.36
N VAL A 56 -25.04 -0.26 -11.25
CA VAL A 56 -24.39 -0.03 -9.95
C VAL A 56 -23.70 -1.31 -9.48
N GLU A 57 -24.38 -2.45 -9.55
CA GLU A 57 -23.81 -3.75 -9.17
C GLU A 57 -22.53 -4.07 -9.96
N THR A 58 -22.54 -3.81 -11.28
CA THR A 58 -21.35 -3.98 -12.13
C THR A 58 -20.21 -3.04 -11.74
N ALA A 59 -20.53 -1.79 -11.37
CA ALA A 59 -19.53 -0.82 -10.94
C ALA A 59 -18.90 -1.22 -9.59
N LEU A 60 -19.71 -1.70 -8.64
CA LEU A 60 -19.25 -2.20 -7.34
C LEU A 60 -18.35 -3.43 -7.49
N LYS A 61 -18.68 -4.37 -8.39
CA LYS A 61 -17.81 -5.52 -8.70
C LYS A 61 -16.45 -5.09 -9.23
N LYS A 62 -16.42 -4.16 -10.19
CA LYS A 62 -15.17 -3.59 -10.71
C LYS A 62 -14.37 -2.83 -9.65
N ASN A 63 -15.06 -2.16 -8.73
CA ASN A 63 -14.42 -1.48 -7.60
C ASN A 63 -13.74 -2.49 -6.67
N LEU A 64 -14.46 -3.58 -6.31
CA LEU A 64 -13.91 -4.67 -5.51
C LEU A 64 -12.69 -5.31 -6.16
N GLU A 65 -12.79 -5.68 -7.45
CA GLU A 65 -11.66 -6.27 -8.19
C GLU A 65 -10.42 -5.36 -8.18
N ARG A 66 -10.61 -4.05 -8.38
CA ARG A 66 -9.53 -3.07 -8.38
C ARG A 66 -8.93 -2.88 -6.98
N SER A 67 -9.75 -2.70 -5.96
CA SER A 67 -9.29 -2.53 -4.57
C SER A 67 -8.54 -3.77 -4.08
N GLU A 68 -9.01 -4.97 -4.41
CA GLU A 68 -8.32 -6.24 -4.11
C GLU A 68 -6.97 -6.38 -4.83
N LYS A 69 -6.92 -6.01 -6.12
CA LYS A 69 -5.66 -6.00 -6.87
C LYS A 69 -4.64 -5.04 -6.25
N ILE A 70 -5.09 -3.83 -5.88
CA ILE A 70 -4.23 -2.83 -5.25
C ILE A 70 -3.76 -3.31 -3.87
N ARG A 71 -4.68 -3.85 -3.05
CA ARG A 71 -4.38 -4.43 -1.73
C ARG A 71 -3.27 -5.47 -1.83
N LYS A 72 -3.46 -6.48 -2.69
CA LYS A 72 -2.47 -7.55 -2.88
C LYS A 72 -1.12 -6.99 -3.34
N ARG A 73 -1.13 -6.01 -4.24
CA ARG A 73 0.11 -5.38 -4.70
C ARG A 73 0.81 -4.60 -3.58
N LEU A 74 0.08 -3.85 -2.76
CA LEU A 74 0.64 -3.14 -1.61
C LEU A 74 1.24 -4.11 -0.58
N VAL A 75 0.61 -5.26 -0.35
CA VAL A 75 1.17 -6.32 0.50
C VAL A 75 2.50 -6.87 -0.05
N GLU A 76 2.63 -7.04 -1.36
CA GLU A 76 3.93 -7.43 -1.97
C GLU A 76 4.99 -6.34 -1.81
N LEU A 77 4.59 -5.07 -1.89
CA LEU A 77 5.51 -3.94 -1.79
C LEU A 77 6.12 -3.79 -0.39
N ILE A 78 5.52 -4.38 0.66
CA ILE A 78 6.10 -4.46 2.02
C ILE A 78 7.48 -5.12 1.99
N ASP A 79 7.58 -6.27 1.31
CA ASP A 79 8.84 -7.02 1.18
C ASP A 79 9.78 -6.37 0.17
N LEU A 80 9.25 -5.92 -0.98
CA LEU A 80 10.06 -5.35 -2.05
C LEU A 80 10.77 -4.06 -1.61
N ASP A 81 10.14 -3.27 -0.74
CA ASP A 81 10.76 -2.05 -0.19
C ASP A 81 11.95 -2.41 0.70
N ALA A 82 11.75 -3.37 1.61
CA ALA A 82 12.81 -3.88 2.47
C ALA A 82 13.98 -4.47 1.67
N GLU A 83 13.70 -5.26 0.63
CA GLU A 83 14.71 -5.84 -0.25
C GLU A 83 15.48 -4.78 -1.04
N ALA A 84 14.78 -3.78 -1.60
CA ALA A 84 15.41 -2.70 -2.33
C ALA A 84 16.32 -1.85 -1.43
N TYR A 85 15.90 -1.61 -0.19
CA TYR A 85 16.72 -0.89 0.78
C TYR A 85 17.96 -1.70 1.22
N LEU A 86 17.81 -3.00 1.50
CA LEU A 86 18.94 -3.87 1.83
C LEU A 86 19.96 -3.93 0.68
N ALA A 87 19.49 -4.00 -0.57
CA ALA A 87 20.34 -3.95 -1.75
C ALA A 87 21.09 -2.60 -1.86
N LEU A 88 20.44 -1.48 -1.55
CA LEU A 88 21.08 -0.17 -1.48
C LEU A 88 22.16 -0.10 -0.39
N VAL A 89 21.89 -0.63 0.80
CA VAL A 89 22.88 -0.69 1.90
C VAL A 89 24.10 -1.52 1.48
N ALA A 90 23.89 -2.67 0.84
CA ALA A 90 24.98 -3.52 0.34
C ALA A 90 25.80 -2.84 -0.77
N ALA A 91 25.14 -2.06 -1.64
CA ALA A 91 25.78 -1.35 -2.74
C ALA A 91 26.65 -0.16 -2.30
N ARG A 92 26.56 0.30 -1.04
CA ARG A 92 27.39 1.42 -0.53
C ARG A 92 28.90 1.17 -0.60
N LYS A 93 29.32 -0.10 -0.60
CA LYS A 93 30.74 -0.51 -0.69
C LYS A 93 31.12 -1.00 -2.10
N LYS A 94 30.25 -0.79 -3.09
CA LYS A 94 30.40 -1.28 -4.46
C LYS A 94 30.79 -0.15 -5.41
N SER A 95 30.94 -0.47 -6.70
CA SER A 95 31.22 0.54 -7.72
C SER A 95 30.11 1.60 -7.80
N GLU A 96 30.45 2.80 -8.27
CA GLU A 96 29.47 3.89 -8.42
C GLU A 96 28.31 3.47 -9.34
N LYS A 97 28.58 2.68 -10.39
CA LYS A 97 27.55 2.13 -11.28
C LYS A 97 26.55 1.22 -10.54
N GLU A 98 27.03 0.34 -9.67
CA GLU A 98 26.16 -0.54 -8.87
C GLU A 98 25.35 0.25 -7.84
N LYS A 99 25.96 1.25 -7.20
CA LYS A 99 25.29 2.14 -6.26
C LYS A 99 24.15 2.92 -6.91
N GLN A 100 24.38 3.48 -8.10
CA GLN A 100 23.35 4.20 -8.87
C GLN A 100 22.19 3.29 -9.27
N ALA A 101 22.48 2.05 -9.68
CA ALA A 101 21.44 1.07 -10.00
C ALA A 101 20.59 0.71 -8.76
N ALA A 102 21.22 0.53 -7.61
CA ALA A 102 20.52 0.26 -6.35
C ALA A 102 19.66 1.45 -5.88
N LEU A 103 20.17 2.68 -6.00
CA LEU A 103 19.40 3.91 -5.71
C LEU A 103 18.17 4.03 -6.60
N LYS A 104 18.29 3.71 -7.90
CA LYS A 104 17.14 3.72 -8.82
C LYS A 104 16.06 2.72 -8.39
N LYS A 105 16.46 1.52 -7.95
CA LYS A 105 15.51 0.50 -7.44
C LYS A 105 14.88 0.91 -6.11
N ALA A 106 15.67 1.41 -5.16
CA ALA A 106 15.19 1.89 -3.86
C ALA A 106 14.19 3.05 -4.00
N ARG A 107 14.31 3.87 -5.05
CA ARG A 107 13.31 4.90 -5.38
C ARG A 107 12.06 4.36 -6.08
N ALA A 108 12.18 3.29 -6.86
CA ALA A 108 11.09 2.78 -7.67
C ALA A 108 9.96 2.19 -6.80
N VAL A 109 10.30 1.51 -5.71
CA VAL A 109 9.32 0.84 -4.85
C VAL A 109 8.42 1.85 -4.11
N PRO A 110 8.93 2.88 -3.40
CA PRO A 110 8.08 3.90 -2.78
C PRO A 110 7.26 4.70 -3.79
N LYS A 111 7.79 4.98 -4.99
CA LYS A 111 6.98 5.58 -6.08
C LYS A 111 5.80 4.70 -6.48
N GLU A 112 6.00 3.39 -6.54
CA GLU A 112 4.91 2.46 -6.82
C GLU A 112 3.89 2.43 -5.67
N ILE A 113 4.32 2.40 -4.40
CA ILE A 113 3.43 2.49 -3.24
C ILE A 113 2.56 3.74 -3.32
N ALA A 114 3.15 4.91 -3.57
CA ALA A 114 2.42 6.16 -3.73
C ALA A 114 1.40 6.09 -4.88
N LYS A 115 1.80 5.56 -6.04
CA LYS A 115 0.89 5.36 -7.18
C LYS A 115 -0.29 4.44 -6.84
N GLN A 116 -0.04 3.33 -6.13
CA GLN A 116 -1.11 2.42 -5.71
C GLN A 116 -2.07 3.09 -4.72
N CYS A 117 -1.55 3.88 -3.77
CA CYS A 117 -2.38 4.63 -2.83
C CYS A 117 -3.26 5.67 -3.55
N TYR A 118 -2.69 6.40 -4.51
CA TYR A 118 -3.44 7.32 -5.37
C TYR A 118 -4.54 6.59 -6.15
N ASN A 119 -4.24 5.45 -6.78
CA ASN A 119 -5.26 4.69 -7.51
C ASN A 119 -6.37 4.16 -6.61
N ALA A 120 -6.05 3.77 -5.37
CA ALA A 120 -7.04 3.26 -4.42
C ALA A 120 -8.00 4.35 -3.97
N VAL A 121 -7.52 5.57 -3.67
CA VAL A 121 -8.41 6.64 -3.17
C VAL A 121 -9.46 7.05 -4.22
N GLN A 122 -9.15 6.90 -5.51
CA GLN A 122 -10.10 7.14 -6.61
C GLN A 122 -11.29 6.16 -6.61
N LEU A 123 -11.24 5.07 -5.84
CA LEU A 123 -12.34 4.11 -5.71
C LEU A 123 -13.38 4.54 -4.67
N ALA A 124 -13.03 5.43 -3.75
CA ALA A 124 -13.91 5.87 -2.66
C ALA A 124 -15.20 6.57 -3.12
N PRO A 125 -15.21 7.47 -4.13
CA PRO A 125 -16.41 8.21 -4.51
C PRO A 125 -17.61 7.32 -4.89
N LEU A 126 -17.36 6.19 -5.56
CA LEU A 126 -18.42 5.23 -5.88
C LEU A 126 -18.99 4.59 -4.60
N LEU A 127 -18.14 4.25 -3.64
CA LEU A 127 -18.56 3.62 -2.38
C LEU A 127 -19.31 4.60 -1.48
N VAL A 128 -18.96 5.88 -1.51
CA VAL A 128 -19.72 6.94 -0.83
C VAL A 128 -21.11 7.11 -1.45
N LYS A 129 -21.20 7.08 -2.78
CA LYS A 129 -22.44 7.37 -3.49
C LYS A 129 -23.40 6.19 -3.54
N GLU A 130 -22.89 5.01 -3.84
CA GLU A 130 -23.69 3.82 -4.19
C GLU A 130 -23.39 2.63 -3.26
N GLY A 131 -22.47 2.79 -2.32
CA GLY A 131 -22.11 1.76 -1.37
C GLY A 131 -23.04 1.70 -0.16
N ASN A 132 -22.73 0.80 0.77
CA ASN A 132 -23.46 0.64 2.01
C ASN A 132 -23.24 1.88 2.92
N PRO A 133 -24.28 2.68 3.23
CA PRO A 133 -24.13 3.92 3.98
C PRO A 133 -23.60 3.73 5.40
N TYR A 134 -23.80 2.54 5.99
CA TYR A 134 -23.27 2.20 7.31
C TYR A 134 -21.75 2.07 7.36
N LEU A 135 -21.07 2.06 6.21
CA LEU A 135 -19.62 1.88 6.09
C LEU A 135 -18.93 3.19 5.68
N ILE A 136 -19.62 4.33 5.75
CA ILE A 136 -19.05 5.62 5.34
C ILE A 136 -17.82 5.99 6.17
N SER A 137 -17.83 5.65 7.46
CA SER A 137 -16.68 5.84 8.36
C SER A 137 -15.49 5.00 7.95
N ASP A 138 -15.71 3.75 7.52
CA ASP A 138 -14.64 2.87 7.05
C ASP A 138 -14.02 3.39 5.74
N VAL A 139 -14.86 3.91 4.83
CA VAL A 139 -14.39 4.54 3.59
C VAL A 139 -13.58 5.80 3.89
N GLN A 140 -14.00 6.61 4.88
CA GLN A 140 -13.24 7.77 5.32
C GLN A 140 -11.89 7.38 5.94
N SER A 141 -11.87 6.39 6.84
CA SER A 141 -10.63 5.85 7.41
C SER A 141 -9.71 5.33 6.31
N ALA A 142 -10.25 4.64 5.30
CA ALA A 142 -9.47 4.19 4.14
C ALA A 142 -8.78 5.36 3.42
N CYS A 143 -9.50 6.45 3.15
CA CYS A 143 -8.95 7.63 2.49
C CYS A 143 -7.81 8.26 3.29
N GLU A 144 -7.95 8.43 4.61
CA GLU A 144 -6.90 9.01 5.45
C GLU A 144 -5.68 8.09 5.52
N MET A 145 -5.87 6.77 5.64
CA MET A 145 -4.76 5.81 5.61
C MET A 145 -4.02 5.83 4.28
N LEU A 146 -4.74 5.86 3.15
CA LEU A 146 -4.14 5.93 1.81
C LEU A 146 -3.38 7.25 1.60
N LYS A 147 -3.90 8.37 2.13
CA LYS A 147 -3.23 9.67 2.09
C LYS A 147 -1.94 9.66 2.92
N ALA A 148 -1.99 9.16 4.15
CA ALA A 148 -0.82 9.03 5.01
C ALA A 148 0.23 8.11 4.39
N ALA A 149 -0.19 6.97 3.84
CA ALA A 149 0.68 6.04 3.13
C ALA A 149 1.33 6.68 1.89
N PHE A 150 0.57 7.45 1.10
CA PHE A 150 1.11 8.21 -0.02
C PHE A 150 2.21 9.17 0.42
N GLN A 151 1.94 9.99 1.45
CA GLN A 151 2.88 10.98 1.96
C GLN A 151 4.14 10.32 2.53
N ALA A 152 3.98 9.25 3.31
CA ALA A 152 5.10 8.48 3.85
C ALA A 152 5.94 7.85 2.73
N ALA A 153 5.31 7.30 1.70
CA ALA A 153 6.03 6.75 0.55
C ALA A 153 6.80 7.83 -0.22
N MET A 154 6.22 9.02 -0.41
CA MET A 154 6.91 10.15 -1.06
C MET A 154 8.11 10.65 -0.26
N ALA A 155 8.02 10.71 1.07
CA ALA A 155 9.19 11.03 1.90
C ALA A 155 10.35 10.03 1.70
N ASN A 156 10.04 8.75 1.45
CA ASN A 156 11.06 7.73 1.13
C ASN A 156 11.60 7.87 -0.31
N VAL A 157 10.82 8.41 -1.25
CA VAL A 157 11.32 8.77 -2.59
C VAL A 157 12.33 9.90 -2.49
N GLU A 158 12.00 10.95 -1.74
CA GLU A 158 12.83 12.14 -1.56
C GLU A 158 14.14 11.82 -0.83
N ALA A 159 14.07 11.02 0.24
CA ALA A 159 15.25 10.61 1.00
C ALA A 159 16.28 9.80 0.19
N ASN A 160 15.85 9.17 -0.92
CA ASN A 160 16.71 8.36 -1.80
C ASN A 160 16.99 9.05 -3.15
N SER A 161 16.72 10.36 -3.26
CA SER A 161 16.88 11.13 -4.51
C SER A 161 18.31 11.51 -4.84
#